data_AF-A0AAP6BKH3-F1
#
_entry.id   AF-A0AAP6BKH3-F1
#
_cell.length_a   1.000
_cell.length_b   1.000
_cell.length_c   1.000
_cell.angle_alpha   90.00
_cell.angle_beta   90.00
_cell.angle_gamma   90.00
#
_symmetry.space_group_name_H-M   'P 1'
#
loop_
_entity.id
_entity.type
_entity.pdbx_description
1 polymer ?
#
loop_
_entity_poly.entity_id
_entity_poly.type
_entity_poly.pdbx_seq_one_letter_code
_entity_poly.pdbx_strand_id
1 'polypeptide(L)'
;MNDKELIQALHDRPGVFGLNGYYYPTTMLLQGFDLARSGGLLYGFREWLIVRRNECSSLQWHLLVIQEALPGVDVGGWKEPDHFTPNENRQIVDRLFSLILEFLEIRKDERKLGRVYAQYEAIYKKALG
;
A
#
# COMPACT_ATOMS: atom_id res chain seq x y z
N MET A 1 -3.34 11.50 17.86
CA MET A 1 -3.84 10.86 16.64
C MET A 1 -3.08 9.55 16.46
N ASN A 2 -3.78 8.42 16.43
CA ASN A 2 -3.15 7.13 16.11
C ASN A 2 -3.03 6.95 14.58
N ASP A 3 -2.32 5.91 14.14
CA ASP A 3 -2.07 5.68 12.72
C ASP A 3 -3.36 5.53 11.90
N LYS A 4 -4.38 4.86 12.44
CA LYS A 4 -5.67 4.71 11.76
C LYS A 4 -6.38 6.05 11.57
N GLU A 5 -6.41 6.88 12.61
CA GLU A 5 -7.00 8.22 12.55
C GLU A 5 -6.28 9.13 11.55
N LEU A 6 -4.95 9.01 11.45
CA LEU A 6 -4.16 9.74 10.46
C LEU A 6 -4.51 9.32 9.02
N ILE A 7 -4.50 8.01 8.76
CA ILE A 7 -4.83 7.45 7.45
C ILE A 7 -6.26 7.80 7.04
N GLN A 8 -7.22 7.71 7.96
CA GLN A 8 -8.59 8.11 7.69
C GLN A 8 -8.71 9.62 7.40
N ALA A 9 -8.01 10.46 8.16
CA ALA A 9 -8.02 11.91 7.91
C ALA A 9 -7.43 12.28 6.55
N LEU A 10 -6.36 11.59 6.12
CA LEU A 10 -5.75 11.75 4.80
C LEU A 10 -6.71 11.36 3.67
N HIS A 11 -7.49 10.29 3.85
CA HIS A 11 -8.48 9.83 2.87
C HIS A 11 -9.70 10.74 2.79
N ASP A 12 -10.27 11.14 3.94
CA ASP A 12 -11.51 11.91 4.00
C ASP A 12 -11.30 13.38 3.61
N ARG A 13 -10.11 13.93 3.87
CA ARG A 13 -9.81 15.37 3.71
C ARG A 13 -8.47 15.62 3.00
N PRO A 14 -8.24 15.07 1.80
CA PRO A 14 -6.94 15.12 1.11
C PRO A 14 -6.43 16.55 0.91
N GLY A 15 -7.32 17.50 0.60
CA GLY A 15 -6.96 18.90 0.38
C GLY A 15 -6.34 19.60 1.59
N VAL A 16 -6.70 19.19 2.83
CA VAL A 16 -6.10 19.73 4.07
C VAL A 16 -4.61 19.38 4.17
N PHE A 17 -4.20 18.29 3.51
CA PHE A 17 -2.82 17.80 3.46
C PHE A 17 -2.12 18.15 2.15
N GLY A 18 -2.71 19.04 1.33
CA GLY A 18 -2.16 19.44 0.03
C GLY A 18 -2.27 18.35 -1.05
N LEU A 19 -3.08 17.32 -0.84
CA LEU A 19 -3.32 16.26 -1.83
C LEU A 19 -4.46 16.64 -2.77
N ASN A 20 -4.32 16.24 -4.03
CA ASN A 20 -5.28 16.51 -5.12
C ASN A 20 -6.01 15.25 -5.60
N GLY A 21 -5.90 14.14 -4.87
CA GLY A 21 -6.50 12.85 -5.24
C GLY A 21 -5.71 12.04 -6.27
N TYR A 22 -4.51 12.48 -6.66
CA TYR A 22 -3.62 11.72 -7.54
C TYR A 22 -2.75 10.75 -6.75
N TYR A 23 -2.47 9.60 -7.36
CA TYR A 23 -1.81 8.49 -6.70
C TYR A 23 -0.35 8.78 -6.35
N TYR A 24 0.41 9.36 -7.29
CA TYR A 24 1.82 9.69 -7.07
C TYR A 24 2.05 10.61 -5.84
N PRO A 25 1.44 11.81 -5.74
CA PRO A 25 1.67 12.68 -4.59
C PRO A 25 1.17 12.06 -3.27
N THR A 26 0.05 11.33 -3.31
CA THR A 26 -0.47 10.61 -2.14
C THR A 26 0.52 9.55 -1.63
N THR A 27 1.10 8.79 -2.56
CA THR A 27 2.12 7.77 -2.26
C THR A 27 3.39 8.40 -1.68
N MET A 28 3.87 9.51 -2.25
CA MET A 28 5.06 10.21 -1.74
C MET A 28 4.85 10.75 -0.33
N LEU A 29 3.67 11.31 -0.04
CA LEU A 29 3.33 11.78 1.30
C LEU A 29 3.35 10.63 2.31
N LEU A 30 2.73 9.50 1.98
CA LEU A 30 2.69 8.32 2.85
C LEU A 30 4.09 7.72 3.07
N GLN A 31 4.93 7.67 2.03
CA GLN A 31 6.33 7.29 2.17
C GLN A 31 7.09 8.23 3.11
N GLY A 32 6.90 9.55 2.98
CA GLY A 32 7.50 10.54 3.88
C GLY A 32 7.09 10.33 5.34
N PHE A 33 5.80 10.07 5.59
CA PHE A 33 5.29 9.75 6.93
C PHE A 33 5.84 8.46 7.52
N ASP A 34 6.05 7.44 6.67
CA ASP A 34 6.62 6.17 7.06
C ASP A 34 8.11 6.32 7.41
N LEU A 35 8.88 7.00 6.55
CA LEU A 35 10.29 7.31 6.79
C LEU A 35 10.49 8.12 8.07
N ALA A 36 9.67 9.14 8.31
CA ALA A 36 9.73 9.96 9.52
C ALA A 36 9.48 9.15 10.82
N ARG A 37 8.90 7.96 10.70
CA ARG A 37 8.66 7.01 11.80
C ARG A 37 9.56 5.79 11.74
N SER A 38 10.70 5.87 11.04
CA SER A 38 11.64 4.76 10.88
C SER A 38 10.99 3.51 10.27
N GLY A 39 10.06 3.70 9.33
CA GLY A 39 9.31 2.63 8.67
C GLY A 39 8.14 2.07 9.49
N GLY A 40 7.87 2.60 10.68
CA GLY A 40 6.92 2.00 11.62
C GLY A 40 5.45 2.01 11.21
N LEU A 41 5.05 2.84 10.24
CA LEU A 41 3.66 2.95 9.80
C LEU A 41 3.30 1.79 8.86
N LEU A 42 4.18 1.49 7.91
CA LEU A 42 3.99 0.51 6.84
C LEU A 42 4.92 -0.71 6.96
N TYR A 43 5.62 -0.88 8.10
CA TYR A 43 6.46 -2.05 8.37
C TYR A 43 5.64 -3.35 8.25
N GLY A 44 6.00 -4.23 7.31
CA GLY A 44 5.27 -5.47 7.04
C GLY A 44 4.15 -5.36 6.00
N PHE A 45 3.87 -4.15 5.47
CA PHE A 45 2.77 -3.93 4.54
C PHE A 45 2.99 -4.62 3.20
N ARG A 46 4.23 -4.61 2.69
CA ARG A 46 4.56 -5.29 1.42
C ARG A 46 4.39 -6.80 1.54
N GLU A 47 4.88 -7.39 2.63
CA GLU A 47 4.76 -8.83 2.92
C GLU A 47 3.29 -9.21 3.03
N TRP A 48 2.48 -8.38 3.69
CA TRP A 48 1.03 -8.56 3.76
C TRP A 48 0.35 -8.54 2.39
N LEU A 49 0.71 -7.60 1.50
CA LEU A 49 0.19 -7.55 0.13
C LEU A 49 0.57 -8.81 -0.69
N ILE A 50 1.79 -9.31 -0.53
CA ILE A 50 2.25 -10.54 -1.20
C ILE A 50 1.48 -11.76 -0.70
N VAL A 51 1.30 -11.89 0.61
CA VAL A 51 0.50 -12.98 1.21
C VAL A 51 -0.94 -12.91 0.73
N ARG A 52 -1.54 -11.71 0.68
CA ARG A 52 -2.91 -11.50 0.21
C ARG A 52 -3.08 -11.96 -1.24
N ARG A 53 -2.10 -11.72 -2.10
CA ARG A 53 -2.10 -12.16 -3.51
C ARG A 53 -1.70 -13.61 -3.70
N ASN A 54 -1.08 -14.22 -2.70
CA ASN A 54 -0.53 -15.57 -2.75
C ASN A 54 0.41 -15.79 -3.96
N GLU A 55 1.20 -14.76 -4.29
CA GLU A 55 2.05 -14.71 -5.48
C GLU A 55 3.36 -13.98 -5.15
N CYS A 56 4.50 -14.57 -5.52
CA CYS A 56 5.80 -13.91 -5.37
C CYS A 56 5.87 -12.63 -6.24
N SER A 57 6.49 -11.58 -5.72
CA SER A 57 6.69 -10.37 -6.50
C SER A 57 7.93 -9.58 -6.05
N SER A 58 8.74 -9.12 -7.00
CA SER A 58 9.84 -8.18 -6.73
C SER A 58 9.36 -6.73 -6.59
N LEU A 59 8.08 -6.46 -6.87
CA LEU A 59 7.51 -5.12 -6.83
C LEU A 59 7.50 -4.55 -5.41
N GLN A 60 7.65 -3.23 -5.34
CA GLN A 60 7.45 -2.45 -4.12
C GLN A 60 5.94 -2.31 -3.82
N TRP A 61 5.59 -2.03 -2.57
CA TRP A 61 4.18 -2.00 -2.13
C TRP A 61 3.33 -1.05 -2.97
N HIS A 62 3.87 0.11 -3.38
CA HIS A 62 3.11 1.09 -4.17
C HIS A 62 2.83 0.62 -5.60
N LEU A 63 3.58 -0.35 -6.13
CA LEU A 63 3.26 -0.97 -7.43
C LEU A 63 2.27 -2.12 -7.25
N LEU A 64 2.37 -2.86 -6.13
CA LEU A 64 1.41 -3.90 -5.77
C LEU A 64 -0.01 -3.33 -5.58
N VAL A 65 -0.13 -2.14 -4.98
CA VAL A 65 -1.41 -1.43 -4.83
C VAL A 65 -2.02 -1.06 -6.17
N ILE A 66 -1.22 -0.60 -7.14
CA ILE A 66 -1.71 -0.33 -8.50
C ILE A 66 -2.26 -1.61 -9.12
N GLN A 67 -1.53 -2.73 -9.04
CA GLN A 67 -1.99 -4.01 -9.60
C GLN A 67 -3.25 -4.55 -8.92
N GLU A 68 -3.43 -4.29 -7.62
CA GLU A 68 -4.66 -4.61 -6.89
C GLU A 68 -5.85 -3.73 -7.33
N ALA A 69 -5.60 -2.47 -7.65
CA ALA A 69 -6.65 -1.54 -8.08
C ALA A 69 -7.04 -1.70 -9.55
N LEU A 70 -6.04 -1.95 -10.41
CA LEU A 70 -6.13 -2.04 -11.87
C LEU A 70 -5.37 -3.27 -12.38
N PRO A 71 -5.97 -4.47 -12.34
CA PRO A 71 -5.33 -5.69 -12.81
C PRO A 71 -4.90 -5.59 -14.28
N GLY A 72 -3.64 -5.92 -14.56
CA GLY A 72 -3.08 -5.93 -15.92
C GLY A 72 -2.59 -4.59 -16.46
N VAL A 73 -2.66 -3.49 -15.68
CA VAL A 73 -2.10 -2.20 -16.10
C VAL A 73 -0.57 -2.22 -16.07
N ASP A 74 0.06 -1.51 -17.00
CA ASP A 74 1.48 -1.22 -16.91
C ASP A 74 1.76 -0.32 -15.70
N VAL A 75 2.75 -0.70 -14.89
CA VAL A 75 3.15 0.03 -13.69
C VAL A 75 4.46 0.79 -13.88
N GLY A 76 5.12 0.68 -15.05
CA GLY A 76 6.41 1.33 -15.32
C GLY A 76 6.34 2.86 -15.27
N GLY A 77 5.31 3.45 -15.89
CA GLY A 77 5.09 4.89 -15.97
C GLY A 77 4.35 5.52 -14.79
N TRP A 78 4.13 4.81 -13.67
CA TRP A 78 3.23 5.24 -12.59
C TRP A 78 3.50 6.62 -11.95
N LYS A 79 4.70 7.18 -12.14
CA LYS A 79 5.09 8.51 -11.66
C LYS A 79 4.75 9.63 -12.64
N GLU A 80 4.50 9.29 -13.90
CA GLU A 80 4.21 10.26 -14.94
C GLU A 80 2.80 10.82 -14.71
N PRO A 81 2.60 12.15 -14.81
CA PRO A 81 1.32 12.79 -14.47
C PRO A 81 0.12 12.24 -15.24
N ASP A 82 0.33 11.84 -16.49
CA ASP A 82 -0.71 11.42 -17.43
C ASP A 82 -0.79 9.89 -17.61
N HIS A 83 0.01 9.11 -16.86
CA HIS A 83 0.00 7.65 -16.96
C HIS A 83 -1.33 7.02 -16.53
N PHE A 84 -1.99 7.65 -15.57
CA PHE A 84 -3.32 7.26 -15.13
C PHE A 84 -4.30 8.41 -15.38
N THR A 85 -5.49 8.08 -15.88
CA THR A 85 -6.59 9.04 -15.95
C THR A 85 -6.96 9.55 -14.55
N PRO A 86 -7.67 10.69 -14.44
CA PRO A 86 -8.16 11.16 -13.14
C PRO A 86 -9.04 10.14 -12.41
N ASN A 87 -9.76 9.29 -13.16
CA ASN A 87 -10.60 8.25 -12.57
C ASN A 87 -9.79 7.08 -12.01
N GLU A 88 -8.81 6.61 -12.77
CA GLU A 88 -7.86 5.58 -12.31
C GLU A 88 -7.07 6.05 -11.09
N ASN A 89 -6.57 7.30 -11.10
CA ASN A 89 -5.92 7.89 -9.94
C ASN A 89 -6.78 7.80 -8.68
N ARG A 90 -8.05 8.19 -8.75
CA ARG A 90 -8.98 8.08 -7.62
C ARG A 90 -9.18 6.64 -7.18
N GLN A 91 -9.41 5.72 -8.13
CA GLN A 91 -9.60 4.30 -7.84
C GLN A 91 -8.38 3.69 -7.13
N ILE A 92 -7.16 4.01 -7.58
CA ILE A 92 -5.93 3.53 -6.95
C ILE A 92 -5.77 4.16 -5.56
N VAL A 93 -6.05 5.46 -5.39
CA VAL A 93 -5.98 6.14 -4.09
C VAL A 93 -6.98 5.56 -3.09
N ASP A 94 -8.22 5.34 -3.49
CA ASP A 94 -9.23 4.71 -2.64
C ASP A 94 -8.81 3.30 -2.23
N ARG A 95 -8.26 2.53 -3.19
CA ARG A 95 -7.73 1.19 -2.91
C ARG A 95 -6.53 1.22 -1.97
N LEU A 96 -5.62 2.19 -2.14
CA LEU A 96 -4.46 2.40 -1.28
C LEU A 96 -4.89 2.60 0.18
N PHE A 97 -5.79 3.54 0.43
CA PHE A 97 -6.27 3.84 1.78
C PHE A 97 -7.01 2.66 2.39
N SER A 98 -7.87 2.00 1.61
CA SER A 98 -8.56 0.76 2.02
C SER A 98 -7.56 -0.33 2.46
N LEU A 99 -6.53 -0.60 1.65
CA LEU A 99 -5.52 -1.61 1.94
C LEU A 99 -4.69 -1.27 3.19
N ILE A 100 -4.31 0.00 3.37
CA ILE A 100 -3.58 0.43 4.56
C ILE A 100 -4.46 0.26 5.81
N LEU A 101 -5.73 0.64 5.76
CA LEU A 101 -6.65 0.48 6.89
C LEU A 101 -6.87 -1.01 7.24
N GLU A 102 -7.06 -1.88 6.24
CA GLU A 102 -7.11 -3.33 6.43
C GLU A 102 -5.84 -3.85 7.11
N PHE A 103 -4.67 -3.43 6.61
CA PHE A 103 -3.38 -3.84 7.15
C PHE A 103 -3.17 -3.37 8.60
N LEU A 104 -3.57 -2.14 8.92
CA LEU A 104 -3.44 -1.60 10.28
C LEU A 104 -4.24 -2.43 11.30
N GLU A 105 -5.36 -3.06 10.92
CA GLU A 105 -6.09 -3.98 11.81
C GLU A 105 -5.35 -5.31 11.99
N ILE A 106 -4.61 -5.78 10.99
CA ILE A 106 -3.75 -6.96 11.09
C ILE A 106 -2.55 -6.67 11.99
N ARG A 107 -1.90 -5.52 11.81
CA ARG A 107 -0.66 -5.13 12.52
C ARG A 107 -0.86 -4.98 14.04
N LYS A 108 -2.06 -4.62 14.49
CA LYS A 108 -2.40 -4.52 15.93
C LYS A 108 -2.32 -5.86 16.67
N ASP A 109 -2.39 -6.98 15.96
CA ASP A 109 -2.34 -8.33 16.54
C ASP A 109 -1.03 -8.99 16.13
N GLU A 110 -0.09 -9.07 17.08
CA GLU A 110 1.24 -9.66 16.88
C GLU A 110 1.19 -11.08 16.31
N ARG A 111 0.18 -11.88 16.68
CA ARG A 111 0.04 -13.25 16.17
C ARG A 111 -0.44 -13.26 14.73
N LYS A 112 -1.34 -12.34 14.35
CA LYS A 112 -1.76 -12.19 12.95
C LYS A 112 -0.58 -11.72 12.09
N LEU A 113 0.18 -10.72 12.56
CA LEU A 113 1.37 -10.25 11.85
C LEU A 113 2.44 -11.34 11.73
N GLY A 114 2.70 -12.10 12.80
CA GLY A 114 3.62 -13.23 12.76
C GLY A 114 3.23 -14.30 11.73
N ARG A 115 1.92 -14.55 11.56
CA ARG A 115 1.42 -15.46 10.51
C ARG A 115 1.64 -14.93 9.10
N VAL A 116 1.55 -13.61 8.89
CA VAL A 116 1.87 -12.99 7.59
C VAL A 116 3.32 -13.31 7.22
N TYR A 117 4.27 -13.11 8.12
CA TYR A 117 5.67 -13.43 7.82
C TYR A 117 5.90 -14.93 7.56
N ALA A 118 5.28 -15.81 8.33
CA ALA A 118 5.39 -17.25 8.10
C ALA A 118 4.83 -17.67 6.72
N GLN A 119 3.70 -17.09 6.30
CA GLN A 119 3.09 -17.34 5.00
C GLN A 119 3.92 -16.76 3.86
N TYR A 120 4.46 -15.55 4.05
CA TYR A 120 5.37 -14.90 3.11
C TYR A 120 6.58 -15.79 2.81
N GLU A 121 7.25 -16.32 3.83
CA GLU A 121 8.38 -17.23 3.69
C GLU A 121 7.97 -18.53 2.96
N ALA A 122 6.78 -19.08 3.25
CA ALA A 122 6.29 -20.27 2.59
C ALA A 122 6.04 -20.06 1.09
N ILE A 123 5.51 -18.90 0.70
CA ILE A 123 5.26 -18.52 -0.70
C ILE A 123 6.59 -18.50 -1.48
N TYR A 124 7.63 -17.86 -0.94
CA TYR A 124 8.93 -17.80 -1.61
C TYR A 124 9.66 -19.15 -1.65
N LYS A 125 9.57 -19.95 -0.58
CA LYS A 125 10.13 -21.31 -0.60
C LYS A 125 9.50 -22.17 -1.68
N LYS A 126 8.19 -22.07 -1.89
CA LYS A 126 7.48 -22.81 -2.94
C LYS A 126 7.89 -22.38 -4.35
N ALA A 127 8.21 -21.10 -4.56
CA ALA A 127 8.62 -20.59 -5.87
C ALA A 127 10.08 -20.91 -6.23
N LEU A 128 10.91 -21.23 -5.24
CA LEU A 128 12.34 -21.52 -5.40
C LEU A 128 12.67 -23.03 -5.42
N GLY A 129 11.71 -23.89 -5.08
CA GLY A 129 11.85 -25.36 -5.08
C GLY A 129 11.14 -25.99 -6.27
#